data_AF-A0A3S0KWX8-F1
#
_entry.id   AF-A0A3S0KWX8-F1
#
_cell.length_a   1.000
_cell.length_b   1.000
_cell.length_c   1.000
_cell.angle_alpha   90.00
_cell.angle_beta   90.00
_cell.angle_gamma   90.00
#
_symmetry.space_group_name_H-M   'P 1'
#
loop_
_entity.id
_entity.type
_entity.pdbx_description
1 polymer ?
#
loop_
_entity_poly.entity_id
_entity_poly.type
_entity_poly.pdbx_seq_one_letter_code
_entity_poly.pdbx_strand_id
1 'polypeptide(L)'
;MKVFNKRYLALVVAGTIGLSACGSDGEDGEDGTTPPPPTVESSQVTNVDVISYALEEGLVRFEFEITNEEGVLITGLGEASAEVAALTEKGIQRSRDGSVGGSANTSTEGASLTMTDNGRYEFIAPMAAVNAGTEGLIRLAVGGGDNIAKSRYMVVDKTENIHTTSTATCQSCHVDFLASSIKHSSYTAINPDGETDLVAGCMACHNHVARDVDDSGSSLNTGGYAKNTLQKIGHINHQQFETGFAPSNCYTCHAEPITQVYTTDTCLDCHIEAGVTAPVNLNAFAADQDFRSLHTKMPQQQTIDEVHYTVTSTPELKGELSCTTLSLLNTAGEEEVALNIGEMVDAGEIAISMSFMKFHGNITDSASGTTSSTDNEDGSREYCTTYVAPDGDDTGLMALSRVTFSPNEGDQVIISSKSAALFADGSEEARRFNVTAESCTTCHNSHGEFHKSGGFADGGMSCLSCHYTGKDRRAGYSGPGFGPMIHGKHWGEGSYKIVDGEKEYNSAAALDAVNCVACHDSVVDLYEMPNQYMPSKSFNGGSDGVVTSQITANCFACHNDEQAKNHMMSNGGEINTLTTDLGDEWYLTPTNESCATCHAEGKSYGIEKFHQFER
;
A
#
# COMPACT_ATOMS: atom_id res chain seq x y z
N MET A 1 -21.32 9.80 -24.29
CA MET A 1 -21.18 10.81 -25.37
C MET A 1 -19.74 10.77 -25.86
N LYS A 2 -19.49 10.55 -27.16
CA LYS A 2 -18.13 10.45 -27.72
C LYS A 2 -17.44 11.81 -27.65
N VAL A 3 -16.31 11.86 -26.94
CA VAL A 3 -15.46 13.04 -26.82
C VAL A 3 -14.78 13.30 -28.15
N PHE A 4 -15.16 14.38 -28.83
CA PHE A 4 -14.50 14.80 -30.07
C PHE A 4 -13.17 15.48 -29.74
N ASN A 5 -12.08 14.94 -30.30
CA ASN A 5 -10.72 15.45 -30.12
C ASN A 5 -10.57 16.79 -30.86
N LYS A 6 -10.25 17.86 -30.11
CA LYS A 6 -10.10 19.25 -30.58
C LYS A 6 -9.08 19.40 -31.72
N ARG A 7 -8.18 18.42 -31.90
CA ARG A 7 -7.19 18.38 -33.00
C ARG A 7 -7.82 18.25 -34.39
N TYR A 8 -8.99 17.62 -34.54
CA TYR A 8 -9.67 17.50 -35.84
C TYR A 8 -10.36 18.78 -36.30
N LEU A 9 -10.74 19.68 -35.38
CA LEU A 9 -11.39 20.95 -35.73
C LEU A 9 -10.37 21.98 -36.26
N ALA A 10 -9.13 21.95 -35.75
CA ALA A 10 -8.06 22.84 -36.20
C ALA A 10 -7.61 22.55 -37.64
N LEU A 11 -7.60 21.27 -38.04
CA LEU A 11 -7.22 20.86 -39.41
C LEU A 11 -8.26 21.26 -40.46
N VAL A 12 -9.55 21.30 -40.09
CA VAL A 12 -10.65 21.66 -41.01
C VAL A 12 -10.71 23.19 -41.23
N VAL A 13 -10.38 24.00 -40.22
CA VAL A 13 -10.39 25.47 -40.35
C VAL A 13 -9.18 25.99 -41.13
N ALA A 14 -8.02 25.32 -41.02
CA ALA A 14 -6.85 25.64 -41.84
C ALA A 14 -7.05 25.32 -43.34
N GLY A 15 -7.85 24.29 -43.66
CA GLY A 15 -8.13 23.89 -45.04
C GLY A 15 -8.99 24.87 -45.84
N THR A 16 -9.74 25.76 -45.19
CA THR A 16 -10.71 26.65 -45.86
C THR A 16 -10.20 28.05 -46.23
N ILE A 17 -8.99 28.43 -45.82
CA ILE A 17 -8.42 29.78 -46.13
C ILE A 17 -7.39 29.71 -47.28
N GLY A 18 -6.93 28.51 -47.69
CA GLY A 18 -5.84 28.34 -48.66
C GLY A 18 -6.19 28.38 -50.16
N LEU A 19 -7.43 28.68 -50.56
CA LEU A 19 -7.87 28.54 -51.97
C LEU A 19 -8.09 29.86 -52.75
N SER A 20 -7.50 30.97 -52.31
CA SER A 20 -7.56 32.23 -53.08
C SER A 20 -6.22 32.96 -53.13
N ALA A 21 -5.25 32.40 -53.84
CA ALA A 21 -4.13 33.13 -54.43
C ALA A 21 -3.44 32.28 -55.50
N CYS A 22 -4.01 32.22 -56.69
CA CYS A 22 -3.31 31.79 -57.89
C CYS A 22 -2.72 33.06 -58.54
N GLY A 23 -1.42 33.25 -58.40
CA GLY A 23 -0.65 34.30 -59.08
C GLY A 23 0.68 33.71 -59.50
N SER A 24 0.93 33.65 -60.81
CA SER A 24 2.14 33.09 -61.38
C SER A 24 3.32 34.06 -61.24
N ASP A 25 4.36 33.63 -60.55
CA ASP A 25 5.76 33.67 -61.00
C ASP A 25 6.43 32.48 -60.26
N GLY A 26 7.36 31.71 -60.81
CA GLY A 26 8.41 32.11 -61.71
C GLY A 26 9.77 31.97 -61.03
N GLU A 27 10.03 30.86 -60.32
CA GLU A 27 11.33 30.24 -60.08
C GLU A 27 11.09 28.89 -59.38
N ASP A 28 11.68 27.81 -59.91
CA ASP A 28 11.65 26.49 -59.26
C ASP A 28 12.42 26.60 -57.94
N GLY A 29 11.69 26.76 -56.83
CA GLY A 29 12.27 26.73 -55.51
C GLY A 29 12.94 25.37 -55.29
N GLU A 30 14.19 25.40 -54.79
CA GLU A 30 14.89 24.19 -54.37
C GLU A 30 13.97 23.31 -53.51
N ASP A 31 14.06 21.99 -53.68
CA ASP A 31 13.34 21.01 -52.88
C ASP A 31 13.43 21.43 -51.41
N GLY A 32 12.31 21.88 -50.85
CA GLY A 32 12.26 22.36 -49.48
C GLY A 32 12.68 21.22 -48.57
N THR A 33 13.87 21.32 -47.98
CA THR A 33 14.31 20.41 -46.93
C THR A 33 13.24 20.40 -45.86
N THR A 34 12.61 19.24 -45.61
CA THR A 34 11.66 19.07 -44.51
C THR A 34 12.29 19.67 -43.27
N PRO A 35 11.67 20.67 -42.62
CA PRO A 35 12.26 21.28 -41.45
C PRO A 35 12.52 20.16 -40.42
N PRO A 36 13.68 20.18 -39.74
CA PRO A 36 13.98 19.19 -38.73
C PRO A 36 12.84 19.15 -37.70
N PRO A 37 12.54 17.98 -37.13
CA PRO A 37 11.51 17.87 -36.10
C PRO A 37 11.77 18.91 -35.00
N PRO A 38 10.72 19.50 -34.42
CA PRO A 38 10.87 20.54 -33.41
C PRO A 38 11.69 20.01 -32.23
N THR A 39 12.62 20.84 -31.75
CA THR A 39 13.46 20.54 -30.58
C THR A 39 13.34 21.63 -29.53
N VAL A 40 13.70 21.28 -28.30
CA VAL A 40 13.81 22.21 -27.17
C VAL A 40 15.18 22.07 -26.50
N GLU A 41 15.64 23.11 -25.82
CA GLU A 41 16.92 23.11 -25.09
C GLU A 41 16.73 23.14 -23.56
N SER A 42 15.48 23.05 -23.10
CA SER A 42 15.13 22.99 -21.69
C SER A 42 13.95 22.06 -21.44
N SER A 43 13.90 21.51 -20.22
CA SER A 43 12.83 20.59 -19.80
C SER A 43 12.57 20.68 -18.29
N GLN A 44 11.33 20.44 -17.89
CA GLN A 44 10.99 20.18 -16.47
C GLN A 44 11.01 18.68 -16.17
N VAL A 45 10.75 17.85 -17.19
CA VAL A 45 10.85 16.39 -17.14
C VAL A 45 11.69 15.91 -18.32
N THR A 46 12.59 14.97 -18.08
CA THR A 46 13.38 14.34 -19.14
C THR A 46 13.02 12.87 -19.21
N ASN A 47 12.31 12.50 -20.27
CA ASN A 47 12.00 11.13 -20.62
C ASN A 47 13.17 10.56 -21.43
N VAL A 48 13.49 9.28 -21.21
CA VAL A 48 14.62 8.59 -21.85
C VAL A 48 14.09 7.32 -22.50
N ASP A 49 14.44 7.09 -23.75
CA ASP A 49 14.21 5.84 -24.47
C ASP A 49 15.56 5.24 -24.85
N VAL A 50 15.92 4.10 -24.26
CA VAL A 50 17.22 3.45 -24.53
C VAL A 50 17.10 2.60 -25.79
N ILE A 51 17.84 3.00 -26.82
CA ILE A 51 17.86 2.34 -28.13
C ILE A 51 18.75 1.10 -28.08
N SER A 52 19.94 1.24 -27.49
CA SER A 52 20.89 0.15 -27.36
C SER A 52 21.88 0.38 -26.22
N TYR A 53 22.48 -0.71 -25.73
CA TYR A 53 23.65 -0.65 -24.87
C TYR A 53 24.61 -1.79 -25.23
N ALA A 54 25.90 -1.59 -24.93
CA ALA A 54 26.93 -2.61 -25.10
C ALA A 54 27.95 -2.54 -23.96
N LEU A 55 28.24 -3.70 -23.36
CA LEU A 55 29.38 -3.88 -22.47
C LEU A 55 30.60 -4.26 -23.31
N GLU A 56 31.68 -3.51 -23.17
CA GLU A 56 32.95 -3.74 -23.86
C GLU A 56 34.08 -3.81 -22.83
N GLU A 57 35.29 -4.19 -23.26
CA GLU A 57 36.45 -4.20 -22.37
C GLU A 57 36.74 -2.80 -21.84
N GLY A 58 36.53 -2.61 -20.54
CA GLY A 58 36.80 -1.38 -19.82
C GLY A 58 35.77 -0.26 -19.99
N LEU A 59 34.61 -0.49 -20.62
CA LEU A 59 33.58 0.55 -20.81
C LEU A 59 32.17 0.00 -21.05
N VAL A 60 31.19 0.89 -20.92
CA VAL A 60 29.82 0.69 -21.40
C VAL A 60 29.46 1.77 -22.40
N ARG A 61 28.79 1.39 -23.49
CA ARG A 61 28.24 2.30 -24.49
C ARG A 61 26.71 2.29 -24.40
N PHE A 62 26.09 3.45 -24.47
CA PHE A 62 24.64 3.61 -24.55
C PHE A 62 24.28 4.46 -25.77
N GLU A 63 23.21 4.08 -26.45
CA GLU A 63 22.48 4.93 -27.40
C GLU A 63 21.07 5.14 -26.88
N PHE A 64 20.62 6.39 -26.81
CA PHE A 64 19.30 6.72 -26.28
C PHE A 64 18.72 7.99 -26.91
N GLU A 65 17.40 8.12 -26.85
CA GLU A 65 16.65 9.31 -27.23
C GLU A 65 16.08 10.00 -25.99
N ILE A 66 16.01 11.33 -25.98
CA ILE A 66 15.40 12.10 -24.90
C ILE A 66 14.31 13.06 -25.39
N THR A 67 13.24 13.14 -24.60
CA THR A 67 12.11 14.07 -24.83
C THR A 67 11.69 14.79 -23.55
N ASN A 68 11.05 15.95 -23.70
CA ASN A 68 10.50 16.73 -22.59
C ASN A 68 9.11 16.23 -22.14
N GLU A 69 8.48 16.93 -21.19
CA GLU A 69 7.12 16.64 -20.71
C GLU A 69 6.02 16.66 -21.79
N GLU A 70 6.27 17.27 -22.95
CA GLU A 70 5.35 17.35 -24.09
C GLU A 70 5.68 16.32 -25.19
N GLY A 71 6.71 15.48 -24.99
CA GLY A 71 7.19 14.52 -25.98
C GLY A 71 8.00 15.15 -27.12
N VAL A 72 8.52 16.37 -26.93
CA VAL A 72 9.37 17.07 -27.90
C VAL A 72 10.83 16.70 -27.66
N LEU A 73 11.59 16.44 -28.73
CA LEU A 73 12.99 16.06 -28.68
C LEU A 73 13.83 17.14 -27.99
N ILE A 74 14.72 16.74 -27.08
CA ILE A 74 15.61 17.66 -26.37
C ILE A 74 16.99 17.68 -27.03
N THR A 75 17.51 18.88 -27.32
CA THR A 75 18.89 19.11 -27.75
C THR A 75 19.70 19.78 -26.63
N GLY A 76 21.04 19.72 -26.72
CA GLY A 76 21.91 20.39 -25.74
C GLY A 76 22.11 19.65 -24.41
N LEU A 77 21.86 18.33 -24.35
CA LEU A 77 22.19 17.52 -23.17
C LEU A 77 23.68 17.60 -22.83
N GLY A 78 24.00 18.08 -21.62
CA GLY A 78 25.37 18.22 -21.13
C GLY A 78 25.80 17.18 -20.09
N GLU A 79 24.84 16.47 -19.49
CA GLU A 79 25.09 15.60 -18.34
C GLU A 79 24.51 14.20 -18.57
N ALA A 80 25.32 13.18 -18.26
CA ALA A 80 24.95 11.78 -18.26
C ALA A 80 25.82 11.02 -17.25
N SER A 81 25.24 9.99 -16.62
CA SER A 81 25.96 9.09 -15.74
C SER A 81 25.46 7.66 -15.87
N ALA A 82 26.39 6.72 -15.78
CA ALA A 82 26.13 5.29 -15.85
C ALA A 82 26.84 4.56 -14.71
N GLU A 83 26.24 3.46 -14.28
CA GLU A 83 26.75 2.61 -13.22
C GLU A 83 26.53 1.14 -13.59
N VAL A 84 27.52 0.29 -13.29
CA VAL A 84 27.42 -1.17 -13.41
C VAL A 84 27.73 -1.78 -12.05
N ALA A 85 26.80 -2.58 -11.52
CA ALA A 85 27.06 -3.45 -10.37
C ALA A 85 27.13 -4.89 -10.86
N ALA A 86 28.30 -5.52 -10.77
CA ALA A 86 28.54 -6.84 -11.35
C ALA A 86 28.02 -7.97 -10.45
N LEU A 87 27.56 -9.05 -11.06
CA LEU A 87 27.27 -10.31 -10.39
C LEU A 87 28.58 -11.05 -10.09
N THR A 88 28.75 -11.43 -8.83
CA THR A 88 29.91 -12.19 -8.34
C THR A 88 29.45 -13.45 -7.63
N GLU A 89 30.38 -14.29 -7.18
CA GLU A 89 30.08 -15.44 -6.32
C GLU A 89 29.36 -15.04 -5.00
N LYS A 90 29.53 -13.79 -4.56
CA LYS A 90 28.86 -13.22 -3.38
C LYS A 90 27.61 -12.41 -3.72
N GLY A 91 27.10 -12.55 -4.95
CA GLY A 91 25.95 -11.80 -5.47
C GLY A 91 26.37 -10.49 -6.13
N ILE A 92 25.41 -9.57 -6.29
CA ILE A 92 25.68 -8.24 -6.85
C ILE A 92 26.67 -7.48 -5.97
N GLN A 93 27.65 -6.83 -6.60
CA GLN A 93 28.66 -5.98 -5.97
C GLN A 93 29.06 -4.82 -6.89
N ARG A 94 29.27 -3.63 -6.31
CA ARG A 94 29.97 -2.52 -6.97
C ARG A 94 30.94 -1.87 -5.99
N SER A 95 32.23 -1.93 -6.27
CA SER A 95 33.23 -1.28 -5.41
C SER A 95 33.33 0.22 -5.71
N ARG A 96 33.69 1.03 -4.70
CA ARG A 96 33.89 2.49 -4.91
C ARG A 96 35.18 2.82 -5.64
N ASP A 97 36.18 1.95 -5.51
CA ASP A 97 37.45 2.07 -6.22
C ASP A 97 37.40 1.55 -7.66
N GLY A 98 36.26 1.01 -8.11
CA GLY A 98 36.08 0.43 -9.45
C GLY A 98 36.73 -0.94 -9.63
N SER A 99 37.14 -1.63 -8.55
CA SER A 99 37.69 -2.99 -8.62
C SER A 99 36.69 -4.06 -9.05
N VAL A 100 35.39 -3.81 -8.83
CA VAL A 100 34.27 -4.66 -9.26
C VAL A 100 33.15 -3.73 -9.76
N GLY A 101 32.66 -3.96 -10.99
CA GLY A 101 31.72 -3.06 -11.64
C GLY A 101 32.33 -1.69 -11.93
N GLY A 102 31.51 -0.64 -11.89
CA GLY A 102 32.00 0.72 -12.08
C GLY A 102 30.93 1.80 -12.11
N SER A 103 31.38 3.05 -12.18
CA SER A 103 30.53 4.21 -12.43
C SER A 103 31.31 5.26 -13.20
N ALA A 104 30.66 5.90 -14.16
CA ALA A 104 31.23 7.03 -14.88
C ALA A 104 30.15 8.07 -15.16
N ASN A 105 30.58 9.31 -15.29
CA ASN A 105 29.77 10.43 -15.73
C ASN A 105 30.53 11.23 -16.80
N THR A 106 29.90 12.23 -17.39
CA THR A 106 30.49 13.18 -18.35
C THR A 106 31.81 13.80 -17.92
N SER A 107 32.08 13.93 -16.61
CA SER A 107 33.35 14.46 -16.08
C SER A 107 34.44 13.40 -15.89
N THR A 108 34.12 12.12 -16.08
CA THR A 108 35.07 11.01 -15.91
C THR A 108 36.07 10.97 -17.07
N GLU A 109 37.35 10.76 -16.76
CA GLU A 109 38.39 10.68 -17.79
C GLU A 109 38.09 9.57 -18.81
N GLY A 110 38.03 9.93 -20.09
CA GLY A 110 37.69 9.02 -21.19
C GLY A 110 36.19 8.89 -21.49
N ALA A 111 35.32 9.52 -20.70
CA ALA A 111 33.90 9.55 -21.00
C ALA A 111 33.59 10.53 -22.15
N SER A 112 32.57 10.22 -22.94
CA SER A 112 32.08 11.11 -23.99
C SER A 112 30.58 11.03 -24.15
N LEU A 113 29.92 12.18 -24.26
CA LEU A 113 28.50 12.31 -24.59
C LEU A 113 28.38 13.06 -25.91
N THR A 114 27.86 12.41 -26.94
CA THR A 114 27.78 12.95 -28.30
C THR A 114 26.35 12.89 -28.80
N MET A 115 25.82 14.02 -29.28
CA MET A 115 24.53 14.02 -29.98
C MET A 115 24.74 13.45 -31.40
N THR A 116 24.08 12.35 -31.71
CA THR A 116 24.18 11.66 -33.01
C THR A 116 23.09 12.09 -33.98
N ASP A 117 21.94 12.51 -33.46
CA ASP A 117 20.82 13.12 -34.18
C ASP A 117 20.01 14.00 -33.21
N ASN A 118 19.05 14.78 -33.68
CA ASN A 118 18.18 15.57 -32.81
C ASN A 118 17.50 14.68 -31.74
N GLY A 119 17.76 14.97 -30.47
CA GLY A 119 17.24 14.17 -29.36
C GLY A 119 17.97 12.85 -29.10
N ARG A 120 18.87 12.41 -30.00
CA ARG A 120 19.58 11.13 -29.89
C ARG A 120 21.03 11.32 -29.50
N TYR A 121 21.47 10.51 -28.55
CA TYR A 121 22.77 10.63 -27.92
C TYR A 121 23.46 9.27 -27.81
N GLU A 122 24.78 9.32 -27.97
CA GLU A 122 25.70 8.24 -27.57
C GLU A 122 26.45 8.67 -26.31
N PHE A 123 26.46 7.81 -25.29
CA PHE A 123 27.27 7.97 -24.09
C PHE A 123 28.25 6.81 -23.95
N ILE A 124 29.54 7.13 -23.91
CA ILE A 124 30.62 6.19 -23.60
C ILE A 124 31.05 6.42 -22.15
N ALA A 125 30.95 5.37 -21.34
CA ALA A 125 31.16 5.38 -19.90
C ALA A 125 32.32 4.43 -19.54
N PRO A 126 33.55 4.94 -19.31
CA PRO A 126 34.71 4.11 -19.00
C PRO A 126 34.61 3.49 -17.59
N MET A 127 34.78 2.17 -17.50
CA MET A 127 34.69 1.36 -16.29
C MET A 127 35.67 0.18 -16.35
N ALA A 128 36.87 0.33 -15.78
CA ALA A 128 37.99 -0.59 -15.99
C ALA A 128 37.73 -2.07 -15.66
N ALA A 129 36.86 -2.38 -14.69
CA ALA A 129 36.54 -3.76 -14.31
C ALA A 129 35.38 -4.39 -15.12
N VAL A 130 34.75 -3.62 -16.02
CA VAL A 130 33.65 -4.10 -16.87
C VAL A 130 34.21 -4.69 -18.16
N ASN A 131 33.61 -5.77 -18.63
CA ASN A 131 33.92 -6.42 -19.90
C ASN A 131 32.63 -6.98 -20.55
N ALA A 132 32.73 -7.48 -21.78
CA ALA A 132 31.59 -8.00 -22.54
C ALA A 132 30.84 -9.17 -21.89
N GLY A 133 31.45 -9.90 -20.96
CA GLY A 133 30.83 -11.00 -20.20
C GLY A 133 30.37 -10.59 -18.80
N THR A 134 30.37 -9.28 -18.49
CA THR A 134 29.93 -8.81 -17.16
C THR A 134 28.42 -8.93 -17.04
N GLU A 135 27.97 -9.83 -16.19
CA GLU A 135 26.57 -9.91 -15.75
C GLU A 135 26.36 -8.99 -14.53
N GLY A 136 25.13 -8.54 -14.29
CA GLY A 136 24.82 -7.69 -13.14
C GLY A 136 23.64 -6.74 -13.36
N LEU A 137 23.77 -5.52 -12.83
CA LEU A 137 22.81 -4.41 -12.97
C LEU A 137 23.47 -3.26 -13.72
N ILE A 138 22.80 -2.76 -14.76
CA ILE A 138 23.24 -1.60 -15.53
C ILE A 138 22.25 -0.46 -15.31
N ARG A 139 22.75 0.70 -14.88
CA ARG A 139 21.93 1.88 -14.57
C ARG A 139 22.40 3.10 -15.34
N LEU A 140 21.46 3.88 -15.88
CA LEU A 140 21.70 5.13 -16.62
C LEU A 140 20.87 6.27 -16.01
N ALA A 141 21.41 7.48 -15.99
CA ALA A 141 20.65 8.72 -15.78
C ALA A 141 21.22 9.83 -16.66
N VAL A 142 20.36 10.71 -17.13
CA VAL A 142 20.74 11.82 -18.04
C VAL A 142 20.16 13.13 -17.55
N GLY A 143 20.77 14.24 -17.91
CA GLY A 143 20.38 15.58 -17.48
C GLY A 143 20.84 15.90 -16.05
N GLY A 144 20.24 16.94 -15.47
CA GLY A 144 20.67 17.48 -14.16
C GLY A 144 21.70 18.62 -14.28
N GLY A 145 21.90 19.14 -15.49
CA GLY A 145 22.56 20.43 -15.72
C GLY A 145 21.57 21.60 -15.58
N ASP A 146 22.02 22.80 -15.95
CA ASP A 146 21.27 24.05 -15.69
C ASP A 146 19.89 24.13 -16.37
N ASN A 147 19.74 23.55 -17.57
CA ASN A 147 18.54 23.74 -18.41
C ASN A 147 17.68 22.48 -18.57
N ILE A 148 18.24 21.29 -18.39
CA ILE A 148 17.59 20.01 -18.65
C ILE A 148 17.47 19.25 -17.34
N ALA A 149 16.24 18.98 -16.92
CA ALA A 149 15.95 18.24 -15.69
C ALA A 149 16.63 16.87 -15.71
N LYS A 150 17.05 16.40 -14.53
CA LYS A 150 17.59 15.04 -14.39
C LYS A 150 16.47 14.03 -14.61
N SER A 151 16.71 13.04 -15.47
CA SER A 151 15.82 11.89 -15.61
C SER A 151 15.75 11.09 -14.30
N ARG A 152 14.71 10.27 -14.15
CA ARG A 152 14.78 9.16 -13.19
C ARG A 152 15.95 8.24 -13.56
N TYR A 153 16.50 7.54 -12.58
CA TYR A 153 17.44 6.47 -12.89
C TYR A 153 16.71 5.39 -13.68
N MET A 154 17.34 4.87 -14.72
CA MET A 154 16.83 3.76 -15.50
C MET A 154 17.73 2.55 -15.28
N VAL A 155 17.14 1.41 -14.91
CA VAL A 155 17.82 0.11 -14.97
C VAL A 155 17.68 -0.38 -16.41
N VAL A 156 18.75 -0.23 -17.17
CA VAL A 156 18.79 -0.55 -18.60
C VAL A 156 18.76 -2.06 -18.81
N ASP A 157 19.47 -2.78 -17.95
CA ASP A 157 19.51 -4.24 -17.96
C ASP A 157 19.81 -4.78 -16.57
N LYS A 158 19.36 -6.00 -16.32
CA LYS A 158 19.63 -6.75 -15.09
C LYS A 158 19.66 -8.25 -15.36
N THR A 159 20.60 -8.94 -14.75
CA THR A 159 20.62 -10.40 -14.72
C THR A 159 19.37 -10.95 -14.03
N GLU A 160 18.79 -12.01 -14.58
CA GLU A 160 17.63 -12.67 -14.00
C GLU A 160 17.94 -13.25 -12.60
N ASN A 161 16.91 -13.38 -11.76
CA ASN A 161 16.98 -14.05 -10.45
C ASN A 161 17.99 -13.47 -9.44
N ILE A 162 18.46 -12.24 -9.63
CA ILE A 162 19.30 -11.54 -8.65
C ILE A 162 18.48 -10.93 -7.49
N HIS A 163 17.16 -10.85 -7.64
CA HIS A 163 16.24 -10.39 -6.60
C HIS A 163 15.48 -11.57 -6.02
N THR A 164 15.36 -11.61 -4.69
CA THR A 164 14.47 -12.54 -3.99
C THR A 164 13.13 -11.89 -3.60
N THR A 165 12.97 -10.59 -3.89
CA THR A 165 11.78 -9.77 -3.61
C THR A 165 11.46 -8.92 -4.83
N SER A 166 10.22 -8.43 -4.95
CA SER A 166 9.79 -7.63 -6.10
C SER A 166 9.46 -6.19 -5.70
N THR A 167 9.54 -5.27 -6.66
CA THR A 167 9.08 -3.89 -6.47
C THR A 167 7.61 -3.86 -6.02
N ALA A 168 6.76 -4.72 -6.59
CA ALA A 168 5.35 -4.82 -6.21
C ALA A 168 5.18 -5.19 -4.73
N THR A 169 5.96 -6.15 -4.22
CA THR A 169 5.89 -6.52 -2.79
C THR A 169 6.32 -5.37 -1.87
N CYS A 170 7.31 -4.56 -2.26
CA CYS A 170 7.70 -3.38 -1.48
C CYS A 170 6.63 -2.27 -1.55
N GLN A 171 6.08 -2.02 -2.74
CA GLN A 171 5.07 -0.99 -2.96
C GLN A 171 3.70 -1.36 -2.38
N SER A 172 3.51 -2.59 -1.92
CA SER A 172 2.32 -3.01 -1.18
C SER A 172 2.05 -2.09 0.02
N CYS A 173 3.09 -1.77 0.82
CA CYS A 173 3.06 -0.74 1.87
C CYS A 173 3.65 0.60 1.39
N HIS A 174 4.69 0.59 0.56
CA HIS A 174 5.36 1.82 0.07
C HIS A 174 4.82 2.29 -1.29
N VAL A 175 3.51 2.59 -1.36
CA VAL A 175 2.77 2.90 -2.60
C VAL A 175 3.58 3.81 -3.54
N ASP A 176 4.00 4.99 -3.05
CA ASP A 176 4.92 5.86 -3.77
C ASP A 176 6.20 6.11 -2.95
N PHE A 177 7.21 5.27 -3.16
CA PHE A 177 8.52 5.45 -2.53
C PHE A 177 9.22 6.73 -3.01
N LEU A 178 8.99 7.17 -4.26
CA LEU A 178 9.65 8.35 -4.83
C LEU A 178 9.14 9.64 -4.16
N ALA A 179 7.84 9.74 -3.91
CA ALA A 179 7.24 10.88 -3.20
C ALA A 179 7.50 10.86 -1.69
N SER A 180 7.94 9.72 -1.14
CA SER A 180 8.18 9.59 0.30
C SER A 180 9.29 10.51 0.82
N SER A 181 9.20 10.83 2.11
CA SER A 181 10.23 11.57 2.86
C SER A 181 11.46 10.73 3.22
N ILE A 182 11.47 9.45 2.82
CA ILE A 182 12.55 8.51 3.13
C ILE A 182 13.83 8.95 2.42
N LYS A 183 14.97 8.79 3.11
CA LYS A 183 16.28 9.15 2.58
C LYS A 183 16.54 8.47 1.24
N HIS A 184 16.97 9.25 0.26
CA HIS A 184 17.29 8.80 -1.09
C HIS A 184 16.08 8.30 -1.91
N SER A 185 14.85 8.73 -1.62
CA SER A 185 13.66 8.45 -2.45
C SER A 185 13.85 8.80 -3.93
N SER A 186 14.64 9.84 -4.24
CA SER A 186 15.00 10.21 -5.61
C SER A 186 15.94 9.25 -6.35
N TYR A 187 16.45 8.21 -5.68
CA TYR A 187 17.30 7.18 -6.27
C TYR A 187 16.54 5.93 -6.72
N THR A 188 15.21 5.92 -6.56
CA THR A 188 14.38 4.89 -7.21
C THR A 188 14.59 4.91 -8.72
N ALA A 189 14.48 3.73 -9.33
CA ALA A 189 14.69 3.57 -10.75
C ALA A 189 13.40 3.17 -11.46
N ILE A 190 13.44 3.26 -12.78
CA ILE A 190 12.48 2.67 -13.72
C ILE A 190 13.18 1.64 -14.61
N ASN A 191 12.43 0.71 -15.18
CA ASN A 191 12.90 -0.14 -16.28
C ASN A 191 12.77 0.62 -17.63
N PRO A 192 13.22 0.04 -18.76
CA PRO A 192 13.10 0.67 -20.07
C PRO A 192 11.66 0.91 -20.54
N ASP A 193 10.69 0.16 -20.00
CA ASP A 193 9.25 0.35 -20.26
C ASP A 193 8.65 1.51 -19.46
N GLY A 194 9.42 2.12 -18.55
CA GLY A 194 9.01 3.24 -17.70
C GLY A 194 8.34 2.83 -16.38
N GLU A 195 8.22 1.53 -16.11
CA GLU A 195 7.67 1.00 -14.85
C GLU A 195 8.71 1.10 -13.72
N THR A 196 8.25 1.30 -12.49
CA THR A 196 9.17 1.43 -11.34
C THR A 196 9.93 0.13 -11.06
N ASP A 197 11.24 0.22 -10.91
CA ASP A 197 12.13 -0.87 -10.49
C ASP A 197 12.90 -0.47 -9.22
N LEU A 198 12.15 -0.40 -8.11
CA LEU A 198 12.64 0.02 -6.81
C LEU A 198 13.80 -0.86 -6.34
N VAL A 199 13.64 -2.18 -6.40
CA VAL A 199 14.62 -3.14 -5.87
C VAL A 199 15.94 -3.02 -6.63
N ALA A 200 15.92 -3.02 -7.97
CA ALA A 200 17.14 -2.87 -8.75
C ALA A 200 17.78 -1.49 -8.55
N GLY A 201 16.97 -0.43 -8.49
CA GLY A 201 17.44 0.93 -8.25
C GLY A 201 18.21 1.06 -6.93
N CYS A 202 17.70 0.45 -5.87
CA CYS A 202 18.39 0.37 -4.59
C CYS A 202 19.64 -0.54 -4.66
N MET A 203 19.52 -1.73 -5.27
CA MET A 203 20.61 -2.71 -5.37
C MET A 203 21.81 -2.25 -6.20
N ALA A 204 21.68 -1.22 -7.04
CA ALA A 204 22.81 -0.59 -7.70
C ALA A 204 23.85 -0.10 -6.66
N CYS A 205 23.39 0.41 -5.52
CA CYS A 205 24.23 0.95 -4.44
C CYS A 205 24.26 0.06 -3.19
N HIS A 206 23.11 -0.51 -2.82
CA HIS A 206 22.91 -1.36 -1.65
C HIS A 206 23.02 -2.82 -2.07
N ASN A 207 24.23 -3.21 -2.47
CA ASN A 207 24.51 -4.52 -3.06
C ASN A 207 24.38 -5.67 -2.03
N HIS A 208 24.57 -6.92 -2.47
CA HIS A 208 24.62 -8.10 -1.59
C HIS A 208 25.85 -8.08 -0.67
N VAL A 209 26.92 -7.44 -1.14
CA VAL A 209 28.18 -7.27 -0.43
C VAL A 209 28.20 -5.90 0.24
N ALA A 210 28.51 -5.85 1.53
CA ALA A 210 28.69 -4.59 2.25
C ALA A 210 30.04 -3.95 1.91
N ARG A 211 30.14 -2.63 2.10
CA ARG A 211 31.41 -1.92 1.96
C ARG A 211 32.39 -2.34 3.05
N ASP A 212 33.63 -2.62 2.64
CA ASP A 212 34.70 -2.93 3.58
C ASP A 212 35.09 -1.70 4.39
N VAL A 213 35.37 -1.93 5.67
CA VAL A 213 35.87 -0.93 6.60
C VAL A 213 37.09 -1.44 7.35
N ASP A 214 37.98 -0.54 7.74
CA ASP A 214 39.08 -0.87 8.66
C ASP A 214 38.60 -0.99 10.11
N ASP A 215 39.51 -1.31 11.03
CA ASP A 215 39.25 -1.43 12.46
C ASP A 215 38.68 -0.15 13.10
N SER A 216 38.84 1.01 12.45
CA SER A 216 38.27 2.29 12.88
C SER A 216 36.87 2.57 12.32
N GLY A 217 36.37 1.70 11.44
CA GLY A 217 35.10 1.88 10.72
C GLY A 217 35.20 2.78 9.48
N SER A 218 36.42 3.15 9.07
CA SER A 218 36.69 3.99 7.90
C SER A 218 36.64 3.16 6.62
N SER A 219 36.12 3.76 5.54
CA SER A 219 35.94 3.08 4.26
C SER A 219 37.27 2.67 3.64
N LEU A 220 37.40 1.40 3.25
CA LEU A 220 38.52 0.92 2.43
C LEU A 220 38.27 1.09 0.92
N ASN A 221 37.07 1.53 0.54
CA ASN A 221 36.59 1.68 -0.84
C ASN A 221 36.48 0.37 -1.66
N THR A 222 36.91 -0.75 -1.08
CA THR A 222 36.70 -2.12 -1.54
C THR A 222 35.39 -2.71 -1.01
N GLY A 223 35.03 -3.92 -1.47
CA GLY A 223 33.78 -4.58 -1.13
C GLY A 223 32.60 -3.98 -1.92
N GLY A 224 31.45 -3.83 -1.27
CA GLY A 224 30.30 -3.16 -1.87
C GLY A 224 30.34 -1.63 -1.82
N TYR A 225 29.35 -0.99 -2.44
CA TYR A 225 29.32 0.47 -2.54
C TYR A 225 28.84 1.13 -1.22
N ALA A 226 27.82 0.56 -0.61
CA ALA A 226 27.21 1.02 0.63
C ALA A 226 27.59 0.15 1.84
N LYS A 227 27.60 0.75 3.04
CA LYS A 227 27.83 0.01 4.29
C LYS A 227 26.69 -0.97 4.59
N ASN A 228 25.45 -0.56 4.31
CA ASN A 228 24.28 -1.40 4.50
C ASN A 228 23.93 -2.04 3.16
N THR A 229 23.79 -3.35 3.15
CA THR A 229 23.25 -4.11 2.03
C THR A 229 21.74 -3.89 1.92
N LEU A 230 21.12 -4.23 0.78
CA LEU A 230 19.66 -4.12 0.67
C LEU A 230 18.96 -5.09 1.63
N GLN A 231 19.50 -6.29 1.82
CA GLN A 231 18.99 -7.28 2.76
C GLN A 231 18.97 -6.73 4.18
N LYS A 232 20.05 -6.08 4.60
CA LYS A 232 20.13 -5.46 5.93
C LYS A 232 19.08 -4.37 6.11
N ILE A 233 18.89 -3.52 5.10
CA ILE A 233 17.87 -2.46 5.11
C ILE A 233 16.47 -3.08 5.19
N GLY A 234 16.19 -4.08 4.35
CA GLY A 234 14.91 -4.77 4.30
C GLY A 234 14.59 -5.56 5.57
N HIS A 235 15.57 -6.17 6.24
CA HIS A 235 15.32 -6.95 7.44
C HIS A 235 15.34 -6.09 8.71
N ILE A 236 16.40 -5.31 8.93
CA ILE A 236 16.60 -4.61 10.22
C ILE A 236 15.62 -3.47 10.40
N ASN A 237 15.35 -2.69 9.35
CA ASN A 237 14.40 -1.58 9.48
C ASN A 237 12.95 -2.05 9.71
N HIS A 238 12.65 -3.32 9.44
CA HIS A 238 11.32 -3.90 9.62
C HIS A 238 11.23 -4.83 10.85
N GLN A 239 12.30 -5.01 11.63
CA GLN A 239 12.26 -5.85 12.84
C GLN A 239 11.32 -5.32 13.92
N GLN A 240 11.13 -4.00 13.99
CA GLN A 240 10.29 -3.34 14.99
C GLN A 240 9.21 -2.49 14.31
N PHE A 241 8.72 -2.95 13.14
CA PHE A 241 7.79 -2.17 12.31
C PHE A 241 6.55 -1.78 13.11
N GLU A 242 5.61 -2.67 13.38
CA GLU A 242 4.45 -2.31 14.18
C GLU A 242 3.83 -3.54 14.84
N THR A 243 2.92 -3.28 15.76
CA THR A 243 1.98 -4.26 16.29
C THR A 243 1.35 -5.08 15.16
N GLY A 244 1.35 -6.42 15.30
CA GLY A 244 0.81 -7.32 14.28
C GLY A 244 1.71 -7.54 13.06
N PHE A 245 2.94 -7.01 13.05
CA PHE A 245 3.96 -7.36 12.06
C PHE A 245 4.96 -8.36 12.66
N ALA A 246 5.06 -9.53 12.06
CA ALA A 246 6.03 -10.58 12.35
C ALA A 246 7.19 -10.49 11.36
N PRO A 247 8.41 -10.08 11.79
CA PRO A 247 9.58 -9.98 10.91
C PRO A 247 10.06 -11.33 10.37
N SER A 248 9.65 -12.43 11.00
CA SER A 248 9.92 -13.79 10.54
C SER A 248 8.95 -14.27 9.45
N ASN A 249 7.88 -13.50 9.14
CA ASN A 249 7.02 -13.78 8.01
C ASN A 249 7.68 -13.29 6.71
N CYS A 250 8.49 -14.15 6.12
CA CYS A 250 9.19 -13.85 4.88
C CYS A 250 8.24 -13.61 3.71
N TYR A 251 7.04 -14.19 3.72
CA TYR A 251 6.08 -14.16 2.60
C TYR A 251 5.58 -12.75 2.28
N THR A 252 5.61 -11.83 3.25
CA THR A 252 5.25 -10.41 3.03
C THR A 252 6.12 -9.72 1.99
N CYS A 253 7.42 -10.03 1.97
CA CYS A 253 8.36 -9.42 1.02
C CYS A 253 8.84 -10.41 -0.06
N HIS A 254 8.79 -11.71 0.23
CA HIS A 254 9.27 -12.78 -0.64
C HIS A 254 8.09 -13.62 -1.13
N ALA A 255 7.39 -13.11 -2.15
CA ALA A 255 6.26 -13.78 -2.76
C ALA A 255 6.64 -15.15 -3.39
N GLU A 256 7.85 -15.24 -3.93
CA GLU A 256 8.39 -16.47 -4.52
C GLU A 256 9.33 -17.22 -3.56
N PRO A 257 9.49 -18.55 -3.74
CA PRO A 257 10.46 -19.34 -2.99
C PRO A 257 11.85 -18.73 -3.01
N ILE A 258 12.46 -18.61 -1.84
CA ILE A 258 13.87 -18.22 -1.74
C ILE A 258 14.67 -19.51 -1.80
N THR A 259 15.30 -19.82 -2.93
CA THR A 259 16.13 -21.03 -3.10
C THR A 259 17.62 -20.72 -3.15
N GLN A 260 17.99 -19.44 -3.23
CA GLN A 260 19.37 -18.99 -3.33
C GLN A 260 19.65 -17.84 -2.35
N VAL A 261 20.76 -17.97 -1.62
CA VAL A 261 21.28 -16.93 -0.73
C VAL A 261 22.78 -16.80 -1.00
N TYR A 262 23.20 -15.60 -1.39
CA TYR A 262 24.60 -15.35 -1.78
C TYR A 262 25.56 -15.17 -0.59
N THR A 263 25.04 -14.81 0.59
CA THR A 263 25.85 -14.52 1.78
C THR A 263 25.16 -14.97 3.08
N THR A 264 25.93 -15.51 4.03
CA THR A 264 25.44 -15.81 5.40
C THR A 264 25.01 -14.57 6.17
N ASP A 265 25.55 -13.40 5.81
CA ASP A 265 25.32 -12.13 6.49
C ASP A 265 23.83 -11.75 6.49
N THR A 266 23.10 -12.15 5.43
CA THR A 266 21.65 -12.00 5.30
C THR A 266 20.87 -12.56 6.49
N CYS A 267 21.30 -13.70 7.03
CA CYS A 267 20.68 -14.34 8.21
C CYS A 267 21.20 -13.71 9.51
N LEU A 268 22.51 -13.43 9.57
CA LEU A 268 23.18 -12.92 10.75
C LEU A 268 22.70 -11.53 11.16
N ASP A 269 22.41 -10.66 10.20
CA ASP A 269 21.89 -9.32 10.48
C ASP A 269 20.68 -9.42 11.41
N CYS A 270 19.70 -10.24 11.06
CA CYS A 270 18.49 -10.40 11.86
C CYS A 270 18.74 -11.17 13.17
N HIS A 271 19.49 -12.27 13.11
CA HIS A 271 19.72 -13.15 14.25
C HIS A 271 20.55 -12.48 15.36
N ILE A 272 21.56 -11.69 15.01
CA ILE A 272 22.40 -10.97 15.99
C ILE A 272 21.56 -9.94 16.74
N GLU A 273 20.79 -9.13 16.03
CA GLU A 273 19.92 -8.10 16.62
C GLU A 273 18.83 -8.73 17.50
N ALA A 274 18.29 -9.88 17.06
CA ALA A 274 17.32 -10.66 17.83
C ALA A 274 17.94 -11.45 19.01
N GLY A 275 19.26 -11.40 19.22
CA GLY A 275 19.95 -12.14 20.28
C GLY A 275 19.98 -13.66 20.08
N VAL A 276 19.76 -14.14 18.86
CA VAL A 276 19.82 -15.55 18.49
C VAL A 276 21.29 -15.98 18.38
N THR A 277 21.72 -16.85 19.29
CA THR A 277 23.14 -17.28 19.42
C THR A 277 23.45 -18.61 18.72
N ALA A 278 22.45 -19.26 18.13
CA ALA A 278 22.65 -20.50 17.40
C ALA A 278 23.30 -20.22 16.03
N PRO A 279 24.41 -20.90 15.68
CA PRO A 279 25.03 -20.73 14.37
C PRO A 279 24.11 -21.23 13.26
N VAL A 280 23.89 -20.41 12.23
CA VAL A 280 23.20 -20.83 11.00
C VAL A 280 24.18 -21.63 10.15
N ASN A 281 23.96 -22.95 10.04
CA ASN A 281 24.75 -23.79 9.15
C ASN A 281 24.11 -23.85 7.76
N LEU A 282 24.55 -22.99 6.84
CA LEU A 282 24.03 -22.99 5.46
C LEU A 282 24.25 -24.33 4.72
N ASN A 283 25.28 -25.10 5.09
CA ASN A 283 25.56 -26.40 4.47
C ASN A 283 24.60 -27.51 4.93
N ALA A 284 23.71 -27.22 5.88
CA ALA A 284 22.67 -28.16 6.33
C ALA A 284 21.41 -28.11 5.48
N PHE A 285 21.28 -27.14 4.56
CA PHE A 285 20.10 -27.00 3.72
C PHE A 285 20.21 -27.84 2.45
N ALA A 286 19.10 -28.43 2.04
CA ALA A 286 19.02 -29.13 0.77
C ALA A 286 19.15 -28.11 -0.39
N ALA A 287 19.68 -28.57 -1.53
CA ALA A 287 19.57 -27.80 -2.77
C ALA A 287 18.09 -27.52 -3.04
N ASP A 288 17.78 -26.28 -3.46
CA ASP A 288 16.43 -25.81 -3.80
C ASP A 288 15.43 -25.76 -2.63
N GLN A 289 15.89 -25.85 -1.38
CA GLN A 289 15.01 -25.64 -0.22
C GLN A 289 14.52 -24.19 -0.18
N ASP A 290 13.20 -23.99 -0.06
CA ASP A 290 12.62 -22.68 0.19
C ASP A 290 12.96 -22.21 1.61
N PHE A 291 13.83 -21.21 1.74
CA PHE A 291 14.26 -20.66 3.02
C PHE A 291 13.12 -20.03 3.83
N ARG A 292 11.99 -19.65 3.20
CA ARG A 292 10.80 -19.12 3.91
C ARG A 292 10.21 -20.15 4.87
N SER A 293 10.34 -21.44 4.55
CA SER A 293 9.82 -22.55 5.36
C SER A 293 10.50 -22.70 6.73
N LEU A 294 11.65 -22.05 6.96
CA LEU A 294 12.39 -22.15 8.22
C LEU A 294 11.68 -21.46 9.40
N HIS A 295 10.73 -20.56 9.11
CA HIS A 295 9.92 -19.86 10.11
C HIS A 295 8.49 -20.44 10.15
N THR A 296 8.36 -21.70 10.62
CA THR A 296 7.18 -22.58 10.45
C THR A 296 5.90 -22.17 11.17
N LYS A 297 5.95 -21.28 12.16
CA LYS A 297 4.76 -20.86 12.93
C LYS A 297 3.73 -20.13 12.06
N MET A 298 4.19 -19.31 11.12
CA MET A 298 3.32 -18.52 10.24
C MET A 298 2.58 -19.34 9.20
N PRO A 299 3.23 -20.30 8.49
CA PRO A 299 2.53 -21.22 7.61
C PRO A 299 1.28 -21.87 8.22
N GLN A 300 1.28 -22.21 9.52
CA GLN A 300 0.13 -22.84 10.16
C GLN A 300 -1.08 -21.90 10.30
N GLN A 301 -0.88 -20.69 10.83
CA GLN A 301 -1.98 -19.74 11.00
C GLN A 301 -2.54 -19.27 9.65
N GLN A 302 -1.64 -19.01 8.69
CA GLN A 302 -2.02 -18.66 7.32
C GLN A 302 -2.81 -19.79 6.66
N THR A 303 -2.39 -21.05 6.82
CA THR A 303 -3.15 -22.20 6.27
C THR A 303 -4.57 -22.25 6.82
N ILE A 304 -4.78 -22.01 8.13
CA ILE A 304 -6.12 -21.99 8.71
C ILE A 304 -6.97 -20.89 8.07
N ASP A 305 -6.42 -19.68 7.96
CA ASP A 305 -7.12 -18.52 7.40
C ASP A 305 -7.46 -18.68 5.90
N GLU A 306 -6.54 -19.24 5.11
CA GLU A 306 -6.71 -19.44 3.66
C GLU A 306 -7.75 -20.51 3.30
N VAL A 307 -7.88 -21.55 4.14
CA VAL A 307 -8.75 -22.70 3.83
C VAL A 307 -10.04 -22.72 4.61
N HIS A 308 -10.30 -21.75 5.50
CA HIS A 308 -11.56 -21.68 6.24
C HIS A 308 -12.25 -20.34 6.04
N TYR A 309 -13.57 -20.37 6.04
CA TYR A 309 -14.37 -19.15 6.08
C TYR A 309 -15.69 -19.39 6.80
N THR A 310 -16.38 -18.32 7.18
CA THR A 310 -17.68 -18.41 7.86
C THR A 310 -18.77 -17.70 7.08
N VAL A 311 -20.00 -18.18 7.24
CA VAL A 311 -21.21 -17.54 6.71
C VAL A 311 -22.18 -17.34 7.87
N THR A 312 -22.66 -16.11 8.05
CA THR A 312 -23.68 -15.75 9.04
C THR A 312 -24.96 -15.35 8.32
N SER A 313 -26.05 -16.10 8.53
CA SER A 313 -27.32 -15.84 7.85
C SER A 313 -27.99 -14.55 8.34
N THR A 314 -28.84 -13.95 7.51
CA THR A 314 -29.75 -12.89 7.95
C THR A 314 -30.56 -13.37 9.17
N PRO A 315 -30.74 -12.55 10.23
CA PRO A 315 -31.57 -12.92 11.36
C PRO A 315 -33.02 -13.15 10.93
N GLU A 316 -33.65 -14.19 11.45
CA GLU A 316 -35.06 -14.53 11.20
C GLU A 316 -35.85 -14.53 12.51
N LEU A 317 -37.12 -14.14 12.44
CA LEU A 317 -38.01 -14.19 13.59
C LEU A 317 -38.47 -15.62 13.87
N LYS A 318 -38.17 -16.13 15.07
CA LYS A 318 -38.61 -17.43 15.59
C LYS A 318 -39.35 -17.23 16.93
N GLY A 319 -40.64 -16.97 16.84
CA GLY A 319 -41.46 -16.65 18.02
C GLY A 319 -41.11 -15.27 18.57
N GLU A 320 -40.67 -15.21 19.83
CA GLU A 320 -40.22 -13.97 20.50
C GLU A 320 -38.69 -13.73 20.38
N LEU A 321 -38.01 -14.54 19.58
CA LEU A 321 -36.56 -14.46 19.38
C LEU A 321 -36.24 -14.12 17.92
N SER A 322 -35.15 -13.39 17.72
CA SER A 322 -34.50 -13.29 16.40
C SER A 322 -33.28 -14.20 16.37
N CYS A 323 -33.18 -15.06 15.36
CA CYS A 323 -32.14 -16.09 15.27
C CYS A 323 -31.36 -16.01 13.96
N THR A 324 -30.05 -16.24 14.03
CA THR A 324 -29.15 -16.35 12.87
C THR A 324 -28.41 -17.68 12.93
N THR A 325 -28.05 -18.22 11.77
CA THR A 325 -27.26 -19.45 11.66
C THR A 325 -25.83 -19.11 11.22
N LEU A 326 -24.86 -19.65 11.95
CA LEU A 326 -23.44 -19.60 11.61
C LEU A 326 -23.03 -20.94 11.00
N SER A 327 -22.41 -20.89 9.83
CA SER A 327 -21.72 -22.02 9.19
C SER A 327 -20.22 -21.76 9.13
N LEU A 328 -19.42 -22.80 9.33
CA LEU A 328 -17.96 -22.79 9.18
C LEU A 328 -17.60 -23.78 8.08
N LEU A 329 -16.86 -23.35 7.08
CA LEU A 329 -16.56 -24.14 5.88
C LEU A 329 -15.06 -24.28 5.72
N ASN A 330 -14.64 -25.39 5.12
CA ASN A 330 -13.25 -25.70 4.79
C ASN A 330 -13.09 -26.00 3.29
N THR A 331 -12.09 -25.39 2.66
CA THR A 331 -11.81 -25.45 1.21
C THR A 331 -10.47 -26.11 0.88
N ALA A 332 -9.82 -26.80 1.85
CA ALA A 332 -8.53 -27.45 1.63
C ALA A 332 -8.58 -28.65 0.68
N GLY A 333 -9.78 -29.23 0.48
CA GLY A 333 -10.03 -30.35 -0.44
C GLY A 333 -10.50 -29.91 -1.82
N GLU A 334 -10.76 -30.88 -2.71
CA GLU A 334 -11.37 -30.61 -4.02
C GLU A 334 -12.82 -30.12 -3.92
N GLU A 335 -13.51 -30.49 -2.84
CA GLU A 335 -14.87 -30.05 -2.53
C GLU A 335 -14.87 -29.29 -1.20
N GLU A 336 -15.73 -28.28 -1.12
CA GLU A 336 -15.98 -27.53 0.11
C GLU A 336 -16.75 -28.40 1.11
N VAL A 337 -16.30 -28.37 2.37
CA VAL A 337 -16.89 -29.16 3.46
C VAL A 337 -17.37 -28.24 4.58
N ALA A 338 -18.62 -28.41 4.99
CA ALA A 338 -19.15 -27.80 6.21
C ALA A 338 -18.57 -28.52 7.44
N LEU A 339 -17.99 -27.77 8.36
CA LEU A 339 -17.45 -28.28 9.62
C LEU A 339 -18.53 -28.29 10.71
N ASN A 340 -18.47 -29.28 11.60
CA ASN A 340 -19.39 -29.39 12.72
C ASN A 340 -18.96 -28.46 13.86
N ILE A 341 -19.60 -27.30 13.97
CA ILE A 341 -19.30 -26.28 14.98
C ILE A 341 -19.49 -26.83 16.40
N GLY A 342 -20.54 -27.62 16.64
CA GLY A 342 -20.84 -28.15 17.96
C GLY A 342 -19.73 -29.04 18.49
N GLU A 343 -19.29 -29.99 17.66
CA GLU A 343 -18.19 -30.90 17.98
C GLU A 343 -16.87 -30.16 18.21
N MET A 344 -16.55 -29.17 17.37
CA MET A 344 -15.31 -28.40 17.49
C MET A 344 -15.28 -27.52 18.75
N VAL A 345 -16.43 -26.94 19.14
CA VAL A 345 -16.54 -26.17 20.39
C VAL A 345 -16.39 -27.09 21.61
N ASP A 346 -17.03 -28.27 21.59
CA ASP A 346 -16.95 -29.24 22.69
C ASP A 346 -15.53 -29.83 22.84
N ALA A 347 -14.81 -29.98 21.72
CA ALA A 347 -13.41 -30.36 21.69
C ALA A 347 -12.46 -29.24 22.12
N GLY A 348 -12.95 -27.99 22.22
CA GLY A 348 -12.14 -26.82 22.55
C GLY A 348 -11.24 -26.35 21.41
N GLU A 349 -11.50 -26.78 20.18
CA GLU A 349 -10.75 -26.41 18.97
C GLU A 349 -11.09 -24.99 18.53
N ILE A 350 -12.35 -24.56 18.73
CA ILE A 350 -12.82 -23.21 18.42
C ILE A 350 -13.61 -22.60 19.58
N ALA A 351 -13.62 -21.27 19.64
CA ALA A 351 -14.53 -20.47 20.45
C ALA A 351 -15.32 -19.51 19.56
N ILE A 352 -16.58 -19.23 19.91
CA ILE A 352 -17.45 -18.39 19.08
C ILE A 352 -18.03 -17.24 19.90
N SER A 353 -17.98 -16.04 19.30
CA SER A 353 -18.64 -14.84 19.81
C SER A 353 -19.64 -14.33 18.77
N MET A 354 -20.93 -14.38 19.08
CA MET A 354 -22.00 -13.80 18.26
C MET A 354 -22.48 -12.46 18.84
N SER A 355 -22.49 -11.42 18.01
CA SER A 355 -22.97 -10.07 18.39
C SER A 355 -24.15 -9.66 17.52
N PHE A 356 -25.26 -9.27 18.14
CA PHE A 356 -26.41 -8.70 17.45
C PHE A 356 -26.38 -7.17 17.52
N MET A 357 -26.57 -6.53 16.37
CA MET A 357 -26.49 -5.09 16.22
C MET A 357 -27.78 -4.55 15.60
N LYS A 358 -28.30 -3.48 16.18
CA LYS A 358 -29.34 -2.65 15.56
C LYS A 358 -28.71 -1.85 14.43
N PHE A 359 -29.45 -1.68 13.34
CA PHE A 359 -29.01 -0.97 12.15
C PHE A 359 -30.05 0.11 11.81
N HIS A 360 -29.70 1.37 12.02
CA HIS A 360 -30.57 2.53 11.84
C HIS A 360 -30.13 3.32 10.61
N GLY A 361 -30.50 2.83 9.42
CA GLY A 361 -30.03 3.33 8.12
C GLY A 361 -28.53 3.08 7.90
N ASN A 362 -27.66 3.66 8.73
CA ASN A 362 -26.21 3.46 8.66
C ASN A 362 -25.50 3.55 10.03
N ILE A 363 -26.22 3.88 11.11
CA ILE A 363 -25.70 3.76 12.47
C ILE A 363 -25.95 2.34 12.96
N THR A 364 -24.88 1.74 13.48
CA THR A 364 -24.98 0.45 14.18
C THR A 364 -24.94 0.69 15.68
N ASP A 365 -25.84 0.07 16.44
CA ASP A 365 -25.78 0.03 17.90
C ASP A 365 -25.92 -1.40 18.42
N SER A 366 -25.54 -1.67 19.67
CA SER A 366 -25.75 -2.97 20.28
C SER A 366 -27.24 -3.24 20.50
N ALA A 367 -27.74 -4.38 20.02
CA ALA A 367 -29.11 -4.82 20.27
C ALA A 367 -29.22 -5.50 21.64
N SER A 368 -28.65 -6.70 21.75
CA SER A 368 -28.53 -7.50 22.97
C SER A 368 -27.55 -8.65 22.75
N GLY A 369 -27.14 -9.31 23.84
CA GLY A 369 -26.31 -10.51 23.75
C GLY A 369 -27.08 -11.72 23.24
N THR A 370 -26.35 -12.77 22.87
CA THR A 370 -26.92 -14.09 22.57
C THR A 370 -27.64 -14.64 23.80
N THR A 371 -28.88 -15.10 23.64
CA THR A 371 -29.69 -15.70 24.70
C THR A 371 -29.74 -17.22 24.63
N SER A 372 -29.56 -17.81 23.46
CA SER A 372 -29.46 -19.25 23.26
C SER A 372 -28.62 -19.59 22.03
N SER A 373 -28.05 -20.79 22.04
CA SER A 373 -27.39 -21.40 20.88
C SER A 373 -27.81 -22.85 20.74
N THR A 374 -28.02 -23.31 19.51
CA THR A 374 -28.47 -24.68 19.21
C THR A 374 -27.65 -25.24 18.05
N ASP A 375 -27.11 -26.46 18.20
CA ASP A 375 -26.43 -27.17 17.11
C ASP A 375 -27.44 -27.80 16.16
N ASN A 376 -27.21 -27.62 14.86
CA ASN A 376 -28.03 -28.21 13.81
C ASN A 376 -27.43 -29.53 13.33
N GLU A 377 -28.25 -30.40 12.74
CA GLU A 377 -27.81 -31.70 12.21
C GLU A 377 -26.81 -31.58 11.04
N ASP A 378 -26.80 -30.44 10.35
CA ASP A 378 -25.89 -30.14 9.24
C ASP A 378 -24.51 -29.62 9.71
N GLY A 379 -24.27 -29.53 11.03
CA GLY A 379 -23.03 -29.04 11.62
C GLY A 379 -22.97 -27.52 11.83
N SER A 380 -23.94 -26.76 11.32
CA SER A 380 -24.06 -25.33 11.61
C SER A 380 -24.57 -25.10 13.05
N ARG A 381 -24.44 -23.87 13.55
CA ARG A 381 -24.95 -23.49 14.88
C ARG A 381 -25.84 -22.25 14.79
N GLU A 382 -27.05 -22.37 15.30
CA GLU A 382 -28.00 -21.28 15.44
C GLU A 382 -27.72 -20.48 16.72
N TYR A 383 -27.81 -19.16 16.62
CA TYR A 383 -27.70 -18.21 17.72
C TYR A 383 -28.94 -17.33 17.74
N CYS A 384 -29.55 -17.14 18.91
CA CYS A 384 -30.74 -16.31 19.05
C CYS A 384 -30.55 -15.19 20.06
N THR A 385 -31.33 -14.13 19.88
CA THR A 385 -31.40 -12.97 20.77
C THR A 385 -32.87 -12.62 21.07
N THR A 386 -33.12 -12.01 22.22
CA THR A 386 -34.46 -11.54 22.61
C THR A 386 -34.85 -10.22 21.94
N TYR A 387 -33.92 -9.55 21.26
CA TYR A 387 -34.26 -8.35 20.51
C TYR A 387 -34.95 -8.74 19.20
N VAL A 388 -36.10 -8.12 18.95
CA VAL A 388 -36.86 -8.20 17.71
C VAL A 388 -37.03 -6.76 17.21
N ALA A 389 -36.75 -6.54 15.93
CA ALA A 389 -36.98 -5.24 15.29
C ALA A 389 -38.46 -4.85 15.42
N PRO A 390 -38.80 -3.69 16.01
CA PRO A 390 -40.19 -3.29 16.18
C PRO A 390 -40.89 -3.03 14.84
N ASP A 391 -42.15 -3.47 14.71
CA ASP A 391 -42.97 -3.14 13.53
C ASP A 391 -43.13 -1.62 13.37
N GLY A 392 -42.83 -1.11 12.17
CA GLY A 392 -42.95 0.30 11.82
C GLY A 392 -41.80 1.19 12.28
N ASP A 393 -40.71 0.61 12.79
CA ASP A 393 -39.44 1.26 13.06
C ASP A 393 -38.47 1.01 11.88
N ASP A 394 -37.73 2.02 11.43
CA ASP A 394 -36.72 1.93 10.36
C ASP A 394 -35.41 1.30 10.89
N THR A 395 -35.54 0.32 11.78
CA THR A 395 -34.45 -0.34 12.48
C THR A 395 -34.32 -1.78 12.01
N GLY A 396 -33.21 -2.10 11.37
CA GLY A 396 -32.83 -3.45 11.03
C GLY A 396 -32.08 -4.17 12.16
N LEU A 397 -32.09 -5.50 12.14
CA LEU A 397 -31.26 -6.33 13.00
C LEU A 397 -30.24 -7.10 12.15
N MET A 398 -28.96 -6.97 12.47
CA MET A 398 -27.87 -7.75 11.87
C MET A 398 -27.09 -8.53 12.94
N ALA A 399 -26.35 -9.53 12.49
CA ALA A 399 -25.46 -10.33 13.31
C ALA A 399 -24.02 -10.29 12.78
N LEU A 400 -23.07 -10.36 13.70
CA LEU A 400 -21.63 -10.49 13.43
C LEU A 400 -21.09 -11.67 14.24
N SER A 401 -20.53 -12.64 13.55
CA SER A 401 -19.85 -13.79 14.15
C SER A 401 -18.34 -13.58 14.18
N ARG A 402 -17.71 -14.14 15.21
CA ARG A 402 -16.26 -14.31 15.30
C ARG A 402 -15.98 -15.72 15.78
N VAL A 403 -15.24 -16.48 14.99
CA VAL A 403 -14.74 -17.82 15.29
C VAL A 403 -13.26 -17.72 15.58
N THR A 404 -12.85 -18.14 16.76
CA THR A 404 -11.45 -18.16 17.21
C THR A 404 -10.97 -19.60 17.24
N PHE A 405 -10.05 -19.95 16.33
CA PHE A 405 -9.34 -21.22 16.36
C PHE A 405 -8.28 -21.23 17.46
N SER A 406 -8.01 -22.40 18.03
CA SER A 406 -7.05 -22.60 19.11
C SER A 406 -7.19 -21.58 20.26
N PRO A 407 -8.41 -21.37 20.80
CA PRO A 407 -8.71 -20.26 21.72
C PRO A 407 -7.94 -20.32 23.05
N ASN A 408 -7.32 -21.46 23.36
CA ASN A 408 -6.54 -21.68 24.58
C ASN A 408 -5.01 -21.62 24.35
N GLU A 409 -4.59 -21.31 23.12
CA GLU A 409 -3.18 -21.24 22.72
C GLU A 409 -2.78 -19.79 22.40
N GLY A 410 -1.47 -19.55 22.25
CA GLY A 410 -0.95 -18.24 21.82
C GLY A 410 -1.09 -17.97 20.32
N ASP A 411 -1.63 -18.94 19.57
CA ASP A 411 -1.58 -18.99 18.10
C ASP A 411 -3.00 -18.90 17.50
N GLN A 412 -3.88 -18.15 18.16
CA GLN A 412 -5.28 -18.00 17.78
C GLN A 412 -5.45 -17.42 16.38
N VAL A 413 -6.38 -17.95 15.58
CA VAL A 413 -6.79 -17.37 14.28
C VAL A 413 -8.23 -16.92 14.37
N ILE A 414 -8.55 -15.72 13.87
CA ILE A 414 -9.89 -15.14 13.94
C ILE A 414 -10.49 -15.09 12.55
N ILE A 415 -11.62 -15.78 12.38
CA ILE A 415 -12.43 -15.73 11.17
C ILE A 415 -13.78 -15.14 11.52
N SER A 416 -14.23 -14.16 10.74
CA SER A 416 -15.46 -13.44 11.00
C SER A 416 -16.36 -13.38 9.78
N SER A 417 -17.66 -13.25 10.01
CA SER A 417 -18.63 -12.88 8.99
C SER A 417 -19.76 -12.06 9.59
N LYS A 418 -20.47 -11.34 8.74
CA LYS A 418 -21.65 -10.56 9.09
C LYS A 418 -22.83 -10.98 8.23
N SER A 419 -24.04 -10.80 8.76
CA SER A 419 -25.27 -10.91 8.00
C SER A 419 -25.67 -9.58 7.35
N ALA A 420 -26.66 -9.61 6.46
CA ALA A 420 -27.47 -8.42 6.19
C ALA A 420 -28.31 -8.03 7.42
N ALA A 421 -28.77 -6.79 7.46
CA ALA A 421 -29.73 -6.31 8.44
C ALA A 421 -31.15 -6.63 7.95
N LEU A 422 -31.95 -7.33 8.75
CA LEU A 422 -33.38 -7.55 8.48
C LEU A 422 -34.21 -6.44 9.10
N PHE A 423 -35.03 -5.77 8.30
CA PHE A 423 -36.01 -4.78 8.76
C PHE A 423 -37.40 -5.41 8.97
N ALA A 424 -38.25 -4.74 9.75
CA ALA A 424 -39.59 -5.24 10.06
C ALA A 424 -40.51 -5.37 8.83
N ASP A 425 -40.24 -4.62 7.76
CA ASP A 425 -40.96 -4.75 6.47
C ASP A 425 -40.49 -5.93 5.62
N GLY A 426 -39.50 -6.70 6.12
CA GLY A 426 -38.90 -7.84 5.44
C GLY A 426 -37.82 -7.46 4.42
N SER A 427 -37.45 -6.18 4.30
CA SER A 427 -36.31 -5.77 3.50
C SER A 427 -34.99 -6.14 4.17
N GLU A 428 -33.97 -6.34 3.35
CA GLU A 428 -32.61 -6.66 3.80
C GLU A 428 -31.63 -5.62 3.26
N GLU A 429 -30.75 -5.13 4.13
CA GLU A 429 -29.67 -4.22 3.74
C GLU A 429 -28.32 -4.69 4.27
N ALA A 430 -27.32 -4.76 3.39
CA ALA A 430 -25.96 -5.08 3.80
C ALA A 430 -25.24 -3.80 4.25
N ARG A 431 -24.69 -3.81 5.46
CA ARG A 431 -23.77 -2.76 5.90
C ARG A 431 -22.56 -2.72 4.96
N ARG A 432 -22.20 -1.55 4.43
CA ARG A 432 -20.96 -1.39 3.63
C ARG A 432 -19.70 -1.76 4.41
N PHE A 433 -18.67 -2.23 3.70
CA PHE A 433 -17.34 -2.45 4.24
C PHE A 433 -16.33 -2.22 3.12
N ASN A 434 -15.64 -1.09 3.17
CA ASN A 434 -14.85 -0.54 2.05
C ASN A 434 -13.34 -0.82 2.23
N VAL A 435 -13.02 -1.93 2.89
CA VAL A 435 -11.67 -2.47 3.09
C VAL A 435 -11.73 -3.99 2.94
N THR A 436 -10.63 -4.61 2.56
CA THR A 436 -10.49 -6.05 2.36
C THR A 436 -9.56 -6.67 3.42
N ALA A 437 -9.42 -7.99 3.42
CA ALA A 437 -8.40 -8.69 4.22
C ALA A 437 -6.99 -8.14 3.94
N GLU A 438 -6.66 -7.98 2.65
CA GLU A 438 -5.36 -7.49 2.19
C GLU A 438 -5.07 -6.05 2.64
N SER A 439 -6.10 -5.22 2.83
CA SER A 439 -5.96 -3.85 3.35
C SER A 439 -5.22 -3.78 4.68
N CYS A 440 -5.33 -4.82 5.51
CA CYS A 440 -4.65 -4.86 6.81
C CYS A 440 -3.40 -5.73 6.76
N THR A 441 -3.49 -6.95 6.21
CA THR A 441 -2.39 -7.93 6.27
C THR A 441 -1.17 -7.58 5.43
N THR A 442 -1.32 -6.65 4.47
CA THR A 442 -0.19 -6.09 3.72
C THR A 442 0.89 -5.53 4.65
N CYS A 443 0.48 -4.82 5.72
CA CYS A 443 1.41 -4.21 6.68
C CYS A 443 1.28 -4.78 8.11
N HIS A 444 0.20 -5.52 8.42
CA HIS A 444 0.02 -6.28 9.65
C HIS A 444 -0.02 -7.78 9.34
N ASN A 445 1.11 -8.33 8.91
CA ASN A 445 1.23 -9.68 8.35
C ASN A 445 1.03 -10.86 9.33
N SER A 446 0.45 -10.60 10.49
CA SER A 446 0.00 -11.60 11.46
C SER A 446 -1.41 -12.06 11.12
N HIS A 447 -1.57 -13.37 10.93
CA HIS A 447 -2.88 -14.02 10.85
C HIS A 447 -3.46 -14.36 12.24
N GLY A 448 -2.71 -14.02 13.29
CA GLY A 448 -3.10 -14.24 14.67
C GLY A 448 -4.12 -13.23 15.22
N GLU A 449 -4.63 -13.52 16.42
CA GLU A 449 -5.37 -12.55 17.23
C GLU A 449 -4.48 -11.36 17.63
N PHE A 450 -5.02 -10.15 17.46
CA PHE A 450 -4.37 -8.91 17.86
C PHE A 450 -4.81 -8.49 19.26
N HIS A 451 -6.12 -8.28 19.46
CA HIS A 451 -6.66 -7.98 20.78
C HIS A 451 -8.14 -8.34 20.93
N LYS A 452 -8.50 -8.89 22.09
CA LYS A 452 -9.89 -9.23 22.47
C LYS A 452 -10.68 -9.92 21.35
N SER A 453 -10.04 -10.86 20.67
CA SER A 453 -10.58 -11.60 19.51
C SER A 453 -10.88 -10.69 18.32
N GLY A 454 -10.06 -9.67 18.11
CA GLY A 454 -9.95 -8.90 16.86
C GLY A 454 -8.69 -9.32 16.11
N GLY A 455 -8.77 -9.48 14.80
CA GLY A 455 -7.66 -9.86 13.93
C GLY A 455 -7.51 -8.90 12.74
N PHE A 456 -6.35 -8.97 12.08
CA PHE A 456 -6.08 -8.21 10.85
C PHE A 456 -6.47 -9.00 9.60
N ALA A 457 -6.38 -10.32 9.65
CA ALA A 457 -6.63 -11.22 8.52
C ALA A 457 -8.06 -11.18 7.98
N ASP A 458 -9.06 -10.87 8.80
CA ASP A 458 -10.45 -10.70 8.37
C ASP A 458 -10.78 -9.28 7.86
N GLY A 459 -9.75 -8.48 7.52
CA GLY A 459 -9.86 -7.09 7.10
C GLY A 459 -10.31 -6.15 8.22
N GLY A 460 -10.25 -6.60 9.48
CA GLY A 460 -10.78 -5.89 10.64
C GLY A 460 -12.29 -6.06 10.83
N MET A 461 -12.93 -7.04 10.16
CA MET A 461 -14.36 -7.29 10.32
C MET A 461 -14.70 -7.67 11.77
N SER A 462 -13.86 -8.46 12.43
CA SER A 462 -13.95 -8.78 13.87
C SER A 462 -13.96 -7.53 14.75
N CYS A 463 -13.25 -6.47 14.37
CA CYS A 463 -13.17 -5.22 15.11
C CYS A 463 -14.53 -4.52 15.18
N LEU A 464 -15.40 -4.69 14.16
CA LEU A 464 -16.73 -4.09 14.11
C LEU A 464 -17.66 -4.56 15.24
N SER A 465 -17.34 -5.67 15.92
CA SER A 465 -18.08 -6.12 17.12
C SER A 465 -18.01 -5.08 18.26
N CYS A 466 -16.94 -4.30 18.32
CA CYS A 466 -16.68 -3.35 19.40
C CYS A 466 -16.46 -1.92 18.92
N HIS A 467 -15.96 -1.75 17.69
CA HIS A 467 -15.63 -0.50 17.03
C HIS A 467 -16.62 -0.24 15.89
N TYR A 468 -17.81 0.22 16.25
CA TYR A 468 -18.90 0.44 15.30
C TYR A 468 -19.46 1.85 15.44
N THR A 469 -20.27 2.30 14.49
CA THR A 469 -20.61 3.73 14.35
C THR A 469 -21.38 4.30 15.55
N GLY A 470 -22.22 3.51 16.22
CA GLY A 470 -22.90 3.90 17.46
C GLY A 470 -22.08 3.74 18.74
N LYS A 471 -20.78 3.44 18.67
CA LYS A 471 -19.94 3.32 19.86
C LYS A 471 -18.56 3.90 19.70
N ASP A 472 -18.29 4.87 20.55
CA ASP A 472 -16.94 5.33 20.83
C ASP A 472 -16.42 4.59 22.07
N ARG A 473 -15.38 3.78 21.87
CA ARG A 473 -14.64 3.12 22.95
C ARG A 473 -13.45 4.03 23.23
N ARG A 474 -13.48 4.78 24.35
CA ARG A 474 -12.44 5.74 24.76
C ARG A 474 -11.04 5.13 24.61
N ALA A 475 -10.45 5.29 23.45
CA ALA A 475 -9.06 5.04 23.17
C ALA A 475 -8.50 6.44 22.91
N GLY A 476 -7.60 6.88 23.79
CA GLY A 476 -7.01 8.21 23.68
C GLY A 476 -6.61 8.46 22.23
N TYR A 477 -7.22 9.51 21.66
CA TYR A 477 -6.85 10.05 20.35
C TYR A 477 -7.11 9.15 19.13
N SER A 478 -7.89 8.07 19.23
CA SER A 478 -8.10 7.17 18.08
C SER A 478 -9.11 7.69 17.06
N GLY A 479 -10.19 8.35 17.47
CA GLY A 479 -11.36 8.64 16.63
C GLY A 479 -12.54 7.69 16.92
N PRO A 480 -13.81 8.09 16.64
CA PRO A 480 -15.00 7.31 16.96
C PRO A 480 -15.33 6.25 15.90
N GLY A 481 -15.89 5.10 16.30
CA GLY A 481 -16.24 4.02 15.38
C GLY A 481 -15.01 3.33 14.76
N PHE A 482 -15.17 2.64 13.62
CA PHE A 482 -14.07 1.93 12.94
C PHE A 482 -13.24 2.85 12.03
N GLY A 483 -13.87 3.50 11.05
CA GLY A 483 -13.18 4.33 10.04
C GLY A 483 -12.33 5.44 10.66
N PRO A 484 -12.92 6.38 11.44
CA PRO A 484 -12.15 7.42 12.10
C PRO A 484 -11.09 6.87 13.06
N MET A 485 -11.36 5.72 13.71
CA MET A 485 -10.37 5.04 14.55
C MET A 485 -9.14 4.61 13.77
N ILE A 486 -9.32 3.96 12.62
CA ILE A 486 -8.22 3.51 11.78
C ILE A 486 -7.43 4.70 11.26
N HIS A 487 -8.09 5.75 10.75
CA HIS A 487 -7.43 6.98 10.33
C HIS A 487 -6.60 7.61 11.45
N GLY A 488 -7.23 7.81 12.61
CA GLY A 488 -6.58 8.45 13.76
C GLY A 488 -5.45 7.61 14.35
N LYS A 489 -5.55 6.28 14.29
CA LYS A 489 -4.48 5.37 14.72
C LYS A 489 -3.29 5.31 13.77
N HIS A 490 -3.46 5.55 12.47
CA HIS A 490 -2.34 5.52 11.53
C HIS A 490 -1.71 6.91 11.38
N TRP A 491 -2.49 7.97 11.14
CA TRP A 491 -1.95 9.29 10.81
C TRP A 491 -2.53 10.46 11.62
N GLY A 492 -3.51 10.21 12.48
CA GLY A 492 -4.05 11.24 13.38
C GLY A 492 -3.36 11.31 14.73
N GLU A 493 -4.03 11.91 15.72
CA GLU A 493 -3.50 12.07 17.08
C GLU A 493 -3.25 10.74 17.82
N GLY A 494 -3.85 9.65 17.33
CA GLY A 494 -3.71 8.31 17.87
C GLY A 494 -2.49 7.56 17.36
N SER A 495 -1.74 8.14 16.40
CA SER A 495 -0.55 7.57 15.78
C SER A 495 0.71 7.64 16.64
N TYR A 496 0.67 8.36 17.77
CA TYR A 496 1.82 8.49 18.65
C TYR A 496 1.45 8.31 20.11
N LYS A 497 2.47 7.99 20.91
CA LYS A 497 2.45 8.06 22.38
C LYS A 497 3.42 9.13 22.85
N ILE A 498 3.17 9.71 24.02
CA ILE A 498 4.12 10.61 24.66
C ILE A 498 5.04 9.80 25.57
N VAL A 499 6.33 9.78 25.27
CA VAL A 499 7.38 9.16 26.09
C VAL A 499 8.38 10.25 26.46
N ASP A 500 8.58 10.46 27.76
CA ASP A 500 9.47 11.51 28.29
C ASP A 500 9.21 12.93 27.77
N GLY A 501 7.96 13.22 27.40
CA GLY A 501 7.52 14.53 26.89
C GLY A 501 7.62 14.69 25.37
N GLU A 502 8.16 13.70 24.66
CA GLU A 502 8.30 13.70 23.21
C GLU A 502 7.29 12.74 22.56
N LYS A 503 6.91 13.05 21.31
CA LYS A 503 6.04 12.18 20.51
C LYS A 503 6.86 11.03 19.91
N GLU A 504 6.51 9.79 20.27
CA GLU A 504 6.98 8.58 19.61
C GLU A 504 5.87 8.05 18.71
N TYR A 505 6.05 8.23 17.40
CA TYR A 505 5.08 7.82 16.38
C TYR A 505 5.20 6.32 16.05
N ASN A 506 4.09 5.74 15.62
CA ASN A 506 4.01 4.41 15.04
C ASN A 506 4.67 4.36 13.65
N SER A 507 4.78 3.16 13.07
CA SER A 507 5.43 3.02 11.76
C SER A 507 4.64 3.57 10.58
N ALA A 508 3.35 3.85 10.74
CA ALA A 508 2.57 4.51 9.69
C ALA A 508 3.09 5.93 9.39
N ALA A 509 3.75 6.60 10.35
CA ALA A 509 4.41 7.89 10.13
C ALA A 509 5.64 7.80 9.20
N ALA A 510 6.16 6.60 8.94
CA ALA A 510 7.19 6.37 7.92
C ALA A 510 6.61 6.14 6.51
N LEU A 511 5.29 6.04 6.40
CA LEU A 511 4.54 5.96 5.14
C LEU A 511 3.86 7.30 4.85
N ASP A 512 3.42 7.49 3.61
CA ASP A 512 2.70 8.70 3.23
C ASP A 512 1.18 8.54 3.48
N ALA A 513 0.63 9.48 4.26
CA ALA A 513 -0.77 9.50 4.67
C ALA A 513 -1.74 9.72 3.50
N VAL A 514 -1.26 10.23 2.35
CA VAL A 514 -2.13 10.44 1.18
C VAL A 514 -2.45 9.14 0.43
N ASN A 515 -1.77 8.04 0.76
CA ASN A 515 -1.91 6.76 0.05
C ASN A 515 -3.12 5.95 0.52
N CYS A 516 -4.32 6.45 0.24
CA CYS A 516 -5.57 5.77 0.56
C CYS A 516 -5.67 4.36 -0.05
N VAL A 517 -5.04 4.11 -1.20
CA VAL A 517 -4.94 2.80 -1.86
C VAL A 517 -4.24 1.72 -1.01
N ALA A 518 -3.54 2.13 0.06
CA ALA A 518 -3.01 1.17 1.03
C ALA A 518 -4.11 0.35 1.70
N CYS A 519 -5.30 0.93 1.89
CA CYS A 519 -6.42 0.28 2.56
C CYS A 519 -7.70 0.23 1.72
N HIS A 520 -7.93 1.21 0.84
CA HIS A 520 -9.13 1.29 0.02
C HIS A 520 -8.89 0.76 -1.39
N ASP A 521 -9.83 -0.02 -1.90
CA ASP A 521 -9.82 -0.57 -3.25
C ASP A 521 -10.35 0.42 -4.32
N SER A 522 -10.97 1.50 -3.86
CA SER A 522 -11.67 2.47 -4.69
C SER A 522 -11.83 3.80 -3.96
N VAL A 523 -12.16 4.85 -4.71
CA VAL A 523 -12.50 6.15 -4.13
C VAL A 523 -13.74 6.01 -3.25
N VAL A 524 -13.68 6.55 -2.03
CA VAL A 524 -14.81 6.49 -1.09
C VAL A 524 -15.97 7.34 -1.62
N ASP A 525 -17.13 6.71 -1.85
CA ASP A 525 -18.33 7.44 -2.27
C ASP A 525 -18.94 8.24 -1.09
N LEU A 526 -18.70 9.55 -1.11
CA LEU A 526 -19.26 10.47 -0.12
C LEU A 526 -20.77 10.65 -0.21
N TYR A 527 -21.42 10.31 -1.32
CA TYR A 527 -22.88 10.35 -1.44
C TYR A 527 -23.55 9.15 -0.77
N GLU A 528 -22.84 8.03 -0.65
CA GLU A 528 -23.31 6.88 0.11
C GLU A 528 -23.09 7.06 1.62
N MET A 529 -22.23 8.00 2.04
CA MET A 529 -22.06 8.32 3.45
C MET A 529 -23.34 8.99 3.99
N PRO A 530 -23.95 8.47 5.06
CA PRO A 530 -25.17 9.05 5.62
C PRO A 530 -24.87 10.40 6.29
N ASN A 531 -25.81 11.31 6.16
CA ASN A 531 -25.82 12.56 6.92
C ASN A 531 -26.38 12.30 8.33
N GLN A 532 -25.65 11.55 9.16
CA GLN A 532 -26.04 11.24 10.54
C GLN A 532 -24.90 11.52 11.52
N TYR A 533 -25.19 11.38 12.81
CA TYR A 533 -24.24 11.57 13.90
C TYR A 533 -23.56 10.26 14.33
N MET A 534 -22.43 10.37 15.00
CA MET A 534 -21.81 9.27 15.74
C MET A 534 -21.26 9.77 17.08
N PRO A 535 -21.28 8.96 18.16
CA PRO A 535 -20.70 9.36 19.44
C PRO A 535 -19.23 9.70 19.26
N SER A 536 -18.75 10.79 19.86
CA SER A 536 -17.44 11.36 19.51
C SER A 536 -16.60 11.80 20.70
N LYS A 537 -16.75 11.13 21.85
CA LYS A 537 -15.96 11.46 23.04
C LYS A 537 -14.44 11.41 22.81
N SER A 538 -13.95 10.61 21.86
CA SER A 538 -12.54 10.56 21.48
C SER A 538 -12.04 11.93 20.99
N PHE A 539 -12.91 12.72 20.37
CA PHE A 539 -12.64 14.10 19.94
C PHE A 539 -12.95 15.13 21.03
N ASN A 540 -13.44 14.71 22.20
CA ASN A 540 -13.85 15.57 23.31
C ASN A 540 -13.10 15.27 24.61
N GLY A 541 -11.80 14.96 24.51
CA GLY A 541 -10.96 14.66 25.68
C GLY A 541 -11.42 13.42 26.49
N GLY A 542 -12.25 12.56 25.88
CA GLY A 542 -12.84 11.38 26.52
C GLY A 542 -14.15 11.64 27.28
N SER A 543 -14.74 12.83 27.18
CA SER A 543 -16.03 13.15 27.83
C SER A 543 -17.20 12.67 26.98
N ASP A 544 -18.02 11.78 27.53
CA ASP A 544 -19.25 11.26 26.90
C ASP A 544 -20.33 12.37 26.74
N GLY A 545 -21.42 12.04 26.04
CA GLY A 545 -22.57 12.95 25.85
C GLY A 545 -22.45 13.90 24.64
N VAL A 546 -21.48 13.64 23.76
CA VAL A 546 -21.29 14.40 22.52
C VAL A 546 -21.26 13.50 21.29
N VAL A 547 -21.65 14.09 20.16
CA VAL A 547 -21.66 13.46 18.84
C VAL A 547 -21.04 14.37 17.78
N THR A 548 -20.56 13.76 16.70
CA THR A 548 -19.97 14.44 15.53
C THR A 548 -20.62 13.88 14.28
N SER A 549 -20.84 14.71 13.26
CA SER A 549 -21.39 14.27 11.98
C SER A 549 -20.41 13.33 11.24
N GLN A 550 -20.93 12.32 10.53
CA GLN A 550 -20.12 11.17 10.10
C GLN A 550 -19.02 11.50 9.08
N ILE A 551 -19.26 12.33 8.06
CA ILE A 551 -18.19 12.68 7.08
C ILE A 551 -17.11 13.49 7.80
N THR A 552 -17.53 14.50 8.58
CA THR A 552 -16.63 15.33 9.38
C THR A 552 -15.80 14.48 10.35
N ALA A 553 -16.38 13.46 10.99
CA ALA A 553 -15.63 12.59 11.91
C ALA A 553 -14.48 11.83 11.22
N ASN A 554 -14.69 11.36 9.99
CA ASN A 554 -13.67 10.66 9.22
C ASN A 554 -12.55 11.60 8.76
N CYS A 555 -12.90 12.80 8.29
CA CYS A 555 -11.93 13.80 7.85
C CYS A 555 -11.15 14.39 9.02
N PHE A 556 -11.83 14.74 10.11
CA PHE A 556 -11.24 15.34 11.32
C PHE A 556 -10.29 14.39 12.05
N ALA A 557 -10.37 13.08 11.81
CA ALA A 557 -9.42 12.13 12.38
C ALA A 557 -7.97 12.40 11.95
N CYS A 558 -7.76 12.92 10.72
CA CYS A 558 -6.44 13.31 10.19
C CYS A 558 -6.30 14.82 9.99
N HIS A 559 -7.39 15.54 9.66
CA HIS A 559 -7.41 16.97 9.43
C HIS A 559 -8.02 17.71 10.63
N ASN A 560 -7.31 17.70 11.75
CA ASN A 560 -7.82 18.20 13.03
C ASN A 560 -7.38 19.62 13.39
N ASP A 561 -6.66 20.31 12.50
CA ASP A 561 -6.26 21.70 12.71
C ASP A 561 -7.46 22.67 12.69
N GLU A 562 -7.28 23.85 13.26
CA GLU A 562 -8.35 24.84 13.38
C GLU A 562 -8.87 25.35 12.03
N GLN A 563 -8.04 25.39 10.98
CA GLN A 563 -8.50 25.81 9.65
C GLN A 563 -9.41 24.75 9.03
N ALA A 564 -8.99 23.48 9.06
CA ALA A 564 -9.76 22.35 8.58
C ALA A 564 -11.09 22.21 9.35
N LYS A 565 -11.03 22.32 10.67
CA LYS A 565 -12.21 22.32 11.55
C LYS A 565 -13.21 23.41 11.17
N ASN A 566 -12.76 24.67 11.04
CA ASN A 566 -13.64 25.78 10.66
C ASN A 566 -14.23 25.59 9.26
N HIS A 567 -13.44 25.06 8.31
CA HIS A 567 -13.92 24.72 6.98
C HIS A 567 -15.05 23.68 7.04
N MET A 568 -14.84 22.56 7.72
CA MET A 568 -15.86 21.51 7.87
C MET A 568 -17.14 22.06 8.51
N MET A 569 -17.02 22.84 9.58
CA MET A 569 -18.18 23.45 10.26
C MET A 569 -18.94 24.45 9.38
N SER A 570 -18.22 25.24 8.57
CA SER A 570 -18.85 26.19 7.64
C SER A 570 -19.63 25.50 6.51
N ASN A 571 -19.36 24.22 6.26
CA ASN A 571 -20.02 23.41 5.24
C ASN A 571 -21.05 22.41 5.83
N GLY A 572 -21.52 22.69 7.05
CA GLY A 572 -22.59 21.94 7.72
C GLY A 572 -22.12 20.72 8.50
N GLY A 573 -20.81 20.52 8.63
CA GLY A 573 -20.22 19.57 9.57
C GLY A 573 -20.41 20.03 11.01
N GLU A 574 -20.50 19.07 11.93
CA GLU A 574 -20.69 19.33 13.36
C GLU A 574 -19.72 18.48 14.18
N ILE A 575 -19.05 19.11 15.14
CA ILE A 575 -18.04 18.46 15.99
C ILE A 575 -18.42 18.65 17.46
N ASN A 576 -18.50 17.54 18.18
CA ASN A 576 -18.80 17.49 19.62
C ASN A 576 -20.12 18.20 20.01
N THR A 577 -21.17 18.10 19.18
CA THR A 577 -22.53 18.54 19.50
C THR A 577 -23.07 17.74 20.69
N LEU A 578 -23.73 18.41 21.65
CA LEU A 578 -24.30 17.72 22.81
C LEU A 578 -25.49 16.86 22.39
N THR A 579 -25.56 15.61 22.85
CA THR A 579 -26.72 14.74 22.58
C THR A 579 -28.01 15.33 23.15
N THR A 580 -27.93 16.10 24.23
CA THR A 580 -29.09 16.79 24.83
C THR A 580 -29.72 17.83 23.92
N ASP A 581 -28.97 18.38 22.96
CA ASP A 581 -29.48 19.37 22.02
C ASP A 581 -30.26 18.71 20.87
N LEU A 582 -30.02 17.41 20.65
CA LEU A 582 -30.62 16.60 19.59
C LEU A 582 -31.73 15.67 20.09
N GLY A 583 -31.79 15.40 21.40
CA GLY A 583 -32.76 14.51 22.04
C GLY A 583 -32.31 13.05 22.14
N ASP A 584 -33.19 12.20 22.68
CA ASP A 584 -32.90 10.79 22.95
C ASP A 584 -32.71 9.94 21.68
N GLU A 585 -33.19 10.43 20.53
CA GLU A 585 -33.09 9.81 19.21
C GLU A 585 -32.08 10.54 18.28
N TRP A 586 -31.03 11.12 18.86
CA TRP A 586 -30.00 11.87 18.12
C TRP A 586 -29.41 11.12 16.91
N TYR A 587 -29.43 9.80 16.90
CA TYR A 587 -28.93 8.95 15.82
C TYR A 587 -29.85 8.95 14.58
N LEU A 588 -31.13 9.32 14.73
CA LEU A 588 -32.06 9.52 13.62
C LEU A 588 -32.02 10.95 13.08
N THR A 589 -31.41 11.89 13.81
CA THR A 589 -31.34 13.29 13.41
C THR A 589 -30.37 13.46 12.23
N PRO A 590 -30.81 14.05 11.10
CA PRO A 590 -29.94 14.29 9.97
C PRO A 590 -28.97 15.46 10.23
N THR A 591 -27.79 15.39 9.63
CA THR A 591 -26.79 16.48 9.60
C THR A 591 -26.95 17.30 8.32
N ASN A 592 -26.34 18.48 8.28
CA ASN A 592 -26.38 19.38 7.12
C ASN A 592 -25.09 19.34 6.28
N GLU A 593 -24.34 18.24 6.35
CA GLU A 593 -23.06 18.12 5.63
C GLU A 593 -23.26 18.26 4.12
N SER A 594 -22.45 19.13 3.52
CA SER A 594 -22.46 19.39 2.08
C SER A 594 -21.17 18.95 1.37
N CYS A 595 -20.31 18.21 2.08
CA CYS A 595 -18.96 17.81 1.67
C CYS A 595 -18.93 17.15 0.28
N ALA A 596 -19.84 16.21 0.02
CA ALA A 596 -19.93 15.48 -1.26
C ALA A 596 -20.14 16.38 -2.48
N THR A 597 -20.70 17.59 -2.30
CA THR A 597 -20.88 18.57 -3.39
C THR A 597 -19.55 18.96 -4.04
N CYS A 598 -18.49 19.05 -3.24
CA CYS A 598 -17.17 19.51 -3.67
C CYS A 598 -16.13 18.38 -3.68
N HIS A 599 -16.24 17.42 -2.76
CA HIS A 599 -15.22 16.40 -2.48
C HIS A 599 -15.55 14.99 -2.94
N ALA A 600 -16.75 14.73 -3.48
CA ALA A 600 -17.02 13.43 -4.10
C ALA A 600 -16.15 13.21 -5.35
N GLU A 601 -16.01 11.95 -5.74
CA GLU A 601 -15.21 11.56 -6.92
C GLU A 601 -15.62 12.36 -8.18
N GLY A 602 -14.63 12.86 -8.91
CA GLY A 602 -14.82 13.60 -10.15
C GLY A 602 -15.28 15.06 -9.97
N LYS A 603 -15.51 15.52 -8.73
CA LYS A 603 -15.83 16.93 -8.45
C LYS A 603 -14.60 17.80 -8.57
N SER A 604 -14.78 19.12 -8.56
CA SER A 604 -13.67 20.08 -8.71
C SER A 604 -12.59 19.90 -7.64
N TYR A 605 -12.98 19.52 -6.42
CA TYR A 605 -12.10 19.25 -5.28
C TYR A 605 -12.27 17.82 -4.75
N GLY A 606 -12.57 16.86 -5.63
CA GLY A 606 -12.70 15.45 -5.28
C GLY A 606 -11.49 14.95 -4.48
N ILE A 607 -11.74 14.06 -3.51
CA ILE A 607 -10.69 13.52 -2.62
C ILE A 607 -9.55 12.87 -3.40
N GLU A 608 -9.84 12.26 -4.54
CA GLU A 608 -8.90 11.59 -5.45
C GLU A 608 -7.88 12.53 -6.10
N LYS A 609 -8.11 13.84 -6.03
CA LYS A 609 -7.16 14.85 -6.54
C LYS A 609 -6.07 15.20 -5.55
N PHE A 610 -6.26 14.82 -4.28
CA PHE A 610 -5.36 15.14 -3.17
C PHE A 610 -4.83 13.88 -2.47
N HIS A 611 -5.49 12.74 -2.68
CA HIS A 611 -5.11 11.44 -2.11
C HIS A 611 -5.00 10.40 -3.23
N GLN A 612 -4.06 9.48 -3.08
CA GLN A 612 -3.78 8.40 -4.03
C GLN A 612 -4.70 7.21 -3.74
N PHE A 613 -5.58 6.90 -4.70
CA PHE A 613 -6.43 5.71 -4.71
C PHE A 613 -6.00 4.68 -5.76
N GLU A 614 -4.87 4.93 -6.44
CA GLU A 614 -4.24 4.03 -7.42
C GLU A 614 -2.77 3.80 -7.06
N ARG A 615 -2.21 2.64 -7.43
CA ARG A 615 -0.83 2.21 -7.12
C ARG A 615 0.15 2.53 -8.23
#